data_AF-A0A8C6A0N8-F1
#
_entry.id   AF-A0A8C6A0N8-F1
#
_cell.length_a   1.000
_cell.length_b   1.000
_cell.length_c   1.000
_cell.angle_alpha   90.00
_cell.angle_beta   90.00
_cell.angle_gamma   90.00
#
_symmetry.space_group_name_H-M   'P 1'
#
loop_
_entity.id
_entity.type
_entity.pdbx_description
1 polymer ?
#
loop_
_entity_poly.entity_id
_entity_poly.type
_entity_poly.pdbx_seq_one_letter_code
_entity_poly.pdbx_strand_id
1 'polypeptide(L)'
;MMVQIIQTYLFSFIIEIKLKNCGCALPAGFQDVHTMVFVGFGFLMTFLQRYGFSAVGFNFLLAAFGIQWALLLQGWLHHFEGGYILLGIENLINADFCVASVCVAFGAVLGKVSPVQLLIMTFFQVTLFTVNEFILLNLLEVKDAGGSMTIHTFGAYFGLTVTWILYRRNLEQSKRKQSSAYHSDLFSMIGTLFLWIFWPSFNSAMSYHGDAQHRAALNTYCSLAASVLTSVAMSSALNKKGKLDMVHIQNATLAGGVGVGTAAEMMLMPYGSLIVGSICGFFSTLGFVYIMVASWVL
;
A
#
# COMPACT_ATOMS: atom_id res chain seq x y z
N MET A 1 -15.64 0.42 19.86
CA MET A 1 -16.99 -0.11 20.15
C MET A 1 -18.08 0.55 19.31
N MET A 2 -18.28 1.88 19.38
CA MET A 2 -19.31 2.56 18.57
C MET A 2 -19.17 2.33 17.05
N VAL A 3 -17.96 2.46 16.50
CA VAL A 3 -17.68 2.22 15.07
C VAL A 3 -18.06 0.79 14.65
N GLN A 4 -17.69 -0.21 15.47
CA GLN A 4 -18.00 -1.60 15.18
C GLN A 4 -19.51 -1.89 15.26
N ILE A 5 -20.25 -1.27 16.18
CA ILE A 5 -21.71 -1.43 16.27
C ILE A 5 -22.38 -0.90 14.99
N ILE A 6 -21.94 0.28 14.51
CA ILE A 6 -22.45 0.86 13.26
C ILE A 6 -22.15 -0.08 12.08
N GLN A 7 -20.92 -0.61 12.00
CA GLN A 7 -20.56 -1.56 10.94
C GLN A 7 -21.39 -2.84 11.01
N THR A 8 -21.54 -3.46 12.19
CA THR A 8 -22.36 -4.65 12.35
C THR A 8 -23.81 -4.39 11.96
N TYR A 9 -24.37 -3.24 12.33
CA TYR A 9 -25.70 -2.83 11.90
C TYR A 9 -25.77 -2.74 10.37
N LEU A 10 -24.90 -1.96 9.72
CA LEU A 10 -24.90 -1.79 8.27
C LEU A 10 -24.73 -3.12 7.51
N PHE A 11 -23.81 -3.98 7.96
CA PHE A 11 -23.60 -5.31 7.38
C PHE A 11 -24.87 -6.17 7.47
N SER A 12 -25.59 -6.12 8.59
CA SER A 12 -26.79 -6.94 8.81
C SER A 12 -27.98 -6.58 7.91
N PHE A 13 -28.05 -5.34 7.41
CA PHE A 13 -29.16 -4.87 6.58
C PHE A 13 -28.86 -4.88 5.09
N ILE A 14 -27.59 -4.77 4.69
CA ILE A 14 -27.22 -4.38 3.32
C ILE A 14 -26.30 -5.39 2.63
N ILE A 15 -25.58 -6.25 3.38
CA ILE A 15 -24.65 -7.21 2.80
C ILE A 15 -25.26 -8.60 2.74
N GLU A 16 -25.19 -9.22 1.56
CA GLU A 16 -25.54 -10.62 1.34
C GLU A 16 -24.34 -11.37 0.75
N ILE A 17 -24.13 -12.62 1.21
CA ILE A 17 -23.01 -13.44 0.73
C ILE A 17 -23.43 -14.09 -0.59
N LYS A 18 -22.62 -13.87 -1.64
CA LYS A 18 -22.81 -14.57 -2.91
C LYS A 18 -22.37 -16.03 -2.74
N LEU A 19 -23.31 -16.94 -2.52
CA LEU A 19 -23.06 -18.37 -2.56
C LEU A 19 -22.81 -18.80 -4.01
N LYS A 20 -21.54 -18.86 -4.42
CA LYS A 20 -21.15 -19.52 -5.67
C LYS A 20 -21.10 -21.03 -5.42
N ASN A 21 -21.78 -21.83 -6.24
CA ASN A 21 -21.62 -23.29 -6.24
C ASN A 21 -20.15 -23.62 -6.52
N CYS A 22 -19.43 -24.05 -5.47
CA CYS A 22 -17.98 -24.22 -5.48
C CYS A 22 -17.53 -25.38 -6.37
N GLY A 23 -16.69 -25.05 -7.35
CA GLY A 23 -15.82 -25.99 -8.06
C GLY A 23 -14.42 -25.44 -8.37
N CYS A 24 -14.03 -24.29 -7.81
CA CYS A 24 -12.77 -23.63 -8.17
C CYS A 24 -12.05 -23.11 -6.92
N ALA A 25 -10.74 -23.32 -6.86
CA ALA A 25 -9.84 -22.84 -5.82
C ALA A 25 -10.04 -21.32 -5.55
N LEU A 26 -9.66 -20.85 -4.35
CA LEU A 26 -9.58 -19.41 -4.07
C LEU A 26 -8.86 -18.71 -5.24
N PRO A 27 -9.38 -17.57 -5.76
CA PRO A 27 -8.65 -16.75 -6.72
C PRO A 27 -7.23 -16.51 -6.21
N ALA A 28 -6.24 -16.89 -7.02
CA ALA A 28 -4.84 -16.61 -6.74
C ALA A 28 -4.68 -15.09 -6.55
N GLY A 29 -4.22 -14.65 -5.38
CA GLY A 29 -3.91 -13.25 -5.11
C GLY A 29 -4.52 -12.65 -3.84
N PHE A 30 -5.68 -13.13 -3.35
CA PHE A 30 -6.28 -12.54 -2.14
C PHE A 30 -5.37 -12.67 -0.92
N GLN A 31 -4.90 -13.88 -0.61
CA GLN A 31 -4.06 -14.11 0.56
C GLN A 31 -2.73 -13.34 0.48
N ASP A 32 -2.20 -13.16 -0.73
CA ASP A 32 -0.96 -12.43 -0.98
C ASP A 32 -1.16 -10.93 -0.69
N VAL A 33 -2.21 -10.32 -1.27
CA VAL A 33 -2.57 -8.90 -1.03
C VAL A 33 -2.90 -8.68 0.45
N HIS A 34 -3.67 -9.58 1.06
CA HIS A 34 -3.98 -9.51 2.48
C HIS A 34 -2.71 -9.58 3.35
N THR A 35 -1.77 -10.46 2.99
CA THR A 35 -0.49 -10.55 3.71
C THR A 35 0.33 -9.27 3.54
N MET A 36 0.32 -8.65 2.36
CA MET A 36 0.98 -7.36 2.14
C MET A 36 0.40 -6.24 3.03
N VAL A 37 -0.92 -6.17 3.19
CA VAL A 37 -1.57 -5.17 4.04
C VAL A 37 -1.21 -5.36 5.52
N PHE A 38 -1.36 -6.58 6.05
CA PHE A 38 -1.25 -6.83 7.49
C PHE A 38 0.20 -7.06 7.94
N VAL A 39 0.98 -7.86 7.20
CA VAL A 39 2.37 -8.18 7.53
C VAL A 39 3.33 -7.25 6.81
N GLY A 40 3.16 -7.05 5.50
CA GLY A 40 4.04 -6.23 4.67
C GLY A 40 4.18 -4.80 5.21
N PHE A 41 3.12 -4.00 5.11
CA PHE A 41 3.10 -2.63 5.65
C PHE A 41 3.29 -2.61 7.17
N GLY A 42 2.61 -3.53 7.88
CA GLY A 42 2.66 -3.60 9.35
C GLY A 42 4.09 -3.71 9.89
N PHE A 43 4.89 -4.62 9.35
CA PHE A 43 6.28 -4.79 9.77
C PHE A 43 7.22 -3.76 9.14
N LEU A 44 7.02 -3.30 7.90
CA LEU A 44 7.86 -2.26 7.28
C LEU A 44 7.93 -1.00 8.15
N MET A 45 6.81 -0.62 8.77
CA MET A 45 6.74 0.56 9.65
C MET A 45 7.35 0.34 11.05
N THR A 46 7.84 -0.87 11.37
CA THR A 46 8.45 -1.16 12.67
C THR A 46 9.90 -0.70 12.80
N PHE A 47 10.49 -0.10 11.76
CA PHE A 47 11.88 0.39 11.77
C PHE A 47 12.14 1.41 12.91
N LEU A 48 11.12 2.16 13.35
CA LEU A 48 11.21 3.10 14.48
C LEU A 48 11.46 2.35 15.80
N GLN A 49 12.65 2.53 16.38
CA GLN A 49 13.15 1.76 17.53
C GLN A 49 12.24 1.70 18.77
N ARG A 50 11.34 2.68 18.95
CA ARG A 50 10.42 2.78 20.10
C ARG A 50 8.94 2.91 19.68
N TYR A 51 8.62 2.56 18.44
CA TYR A 51 7.26 2.65 17.91
C TYR A 51 6.77 1.34 17.29
N GLY A 52 7.53 0.23 17.37
CA GLY A 52 7.18 -1.04 16.75
C GLY A 52 5.78 -1.57 17.11
N PHE A 53 5.38 -1.53 18.40
CA PHE A 53 4.04 -1.95 18.82
C PHE A 53 2.93 -1.10 18.21
N SER A 54 3.10 0.22 18.20
CA SER A 54 2.15 1.14 17.59
C SER A 54 2.14 1.02 16.06
N ALA A 55 3.28 0.76 15.42
CA ALA A 55 3.34 0.55 13.98
C ALA A 55 2.49 -0.65 13.56
N VAL A 56 2.81 -1.85 14.06
CA VAL A 56 2.08 -3.07 13.68
C VAL A 56 0.66 -3.10 14.25
N GLY A 57 0.47 -2.65 15.50
CA GLY A 57 -0.82 -2.66 16.18
C GLY A 57 -1.81 -1.64 15.61
N PHE A 58 -1.35 -0.43 15.26
CA PHE A 58 -2.23 0.55 14.64
C PHE A 58 -2.49 0.23 13.17
N ASN A 59 -1.51 -0.36 12.45
CA ASN A 59 -1.76 -0.92 11.12
C ASN A 59 -2.82 -2.02 11.17
N PHE A 60 -2.75 -2.91 12.16
CA PHE A 60 -3.75 -3.94 12.32
C PHE A 60 -5.14 -3.36 12.60
N LEU A 61 -5.22 -2.37 13.51
CA LEU A 61 -6.47 -1.68 13.85
C LEU A 61 -7.08 -0.95 12.65
N LEU A 62 -6.28 -0.14 11.93
CA LEU A 62 -6.77 0.65 10.80
C LEU A 62 -7.22 -0.28 9.65
N ALA A 63 -6.50 -1.37 9.40
CA ALA A 63 -6.83 -2.29 8.34
C ALA A 63 -8.11 -3.08 8.64
N ALA A 64 -8.25 -3.59 9.87
CA ALA A 64 -9.47 -4.29 10.31
C ALA A 64 -10.73 -3.41 10.22
N PHE A 65 -10.61 -2.13 10.55
CA PHE A 65 -11.69 -1.17 10.37
C PHE A 65 -11.93 -0.83 8.89
N GLY A 66 -10.83 -0.56 8.16
CA GLY A 66 -10.85 -0.09 6.78
C GLY A 66 -11.47 -1.09 5.81
N ILE A 67 -11.16 -2.38 5.92
CA ILE A 67 -11.72 -3.40 5.01
C ILE A 67 -13.25 -3.49 5.15
N GLN A 68 -13.78 -3.41 6.37
CA GLN A 68 -15.22 -3.42 6.60
C GLN A 68 -15.89 -2.20 6.00
N TRP A 69 -15.25 -1.03 6.13
CA TRP A 69 -15.78 0.22 5.57
C TRP A 69 -15.69 0.27 4.04
N ALA A 70 -14.59 -0.23 3.48
CA ALA A 70 -14.38 -0.32 2.04
C ALA A 70 -15.39 -1.27 1.38
N LEU A 71 -15.65 -2.44 1.97
CA LEU A 71 -16.65 -3.39 1.47
C LEU A 71 -18.05 -2.78 1.35
N LEU A 72 -18.44 -1.94 2.31
CA LEU A 72 -19.71 -1.21 2.25
C LEU A 72 -19.72 -0.18 1.12
N LEU A 73 -18.72 0.70 1.08
CA LEU A 73 -18.70 1.82 0.14
C LEU A 73 -18.46 1.37 -1.31
N GLN A 74 -17.48 0.51 -1.55
CA GLN A 74 -17.23 -0.05 -2.88
C GLN A 74 -18.40 -0.95 -3.31
N GLY A 75 -18.97 -1.70 -2.37
CA GLY A 75 -20.18 -2.49 -2.61
C GLY A 75 -21.35 -1.64 -3.10
N TRP A 76 -21.60 -0.49 -2.47
CA TRP A 76 -22.65 0.44 -2.88
C TRP A 76 -22.46 1.02 -4.28
N LEU A 77 -21.22 1.37 -4.67
CA LEU A 77 -20.97 2.01 -5.98
C LEU A 77 -20.85 1.00 -7.13
N HIS A 78 -20.34 -0.20 -6.87
CA HIS A 78 -19.96 -1.14 -7.93
C HIS A 78 -20.82 -2.42 -7.99
N HIS A 79 -21.46 -2.82 -6.88
CA HIS A 79 -22.05 -4.15 -6.74
C HIS A 79 -23.42 -4.15 -6.04
N PHE A 80 -24.16 -3.03 -6.13
CA PHE A 80 -25.47 -2.90 -5.54
C PHE A 80 -26.55 -3.43 -6.50
N GLU A 81 -26.99 -4.66 -6.27
CA GLU A 81 -28.00 -5.34 -7.08
C GLU A 81 -29.18 -5.77 -6.20
N GLY A 82 -30.42 -5.47 -6.63
CA GLY A 82 -31.63 -5.93 -5.93
C GLY A 82 -31.80 -5.41 -4.50
N GLY A 83 -31.10 -4.34 -4.12
CA GLY A 83 -31.13 -3.78 -2.76
C GLY A 83 -30.03 -4.28 -1.82
N TYR A 84 -29.16 -5.17 -2.30
CA TYR A 84 -28.08 -5.79 -1.51
C TYR A 84 -26.71 -5.61 -2.17
N ILE A 85 -25.66 -5.68 -1.35
CA ILE A 85 -24.27 -5.78 -1.77
C ILE A 85 -23.88 -7.26 -1.77
N LEU A 86 -23.57 -7.81 -2.94
CA LEU A 86 -23.16 -9.21 -3.09
C LEU A 86 -21.65 -9.37 -2.83
N LEU A 87 -21.29 -10.02 -1.73
CA LEU A 87 -19.89 -10.19 -1.32
C LEU A 87 -19.28 -11.47 -1.91
N GLY A 88 -18.16 -11.30 -2.60
CA GLY A 88 -17.26 -12.36 -3.08
C GLY A 88 -15.78 -12.03 -2.82
N ILE A 89 -14.89 -12.92 -3.25
CA ILE A 89 -13.44 -12.78 -2.99
C ILE A 89 -12.83 -11.55 -3.69
N GLU A 90 -13.34 -11.21 -4.87
CA GLU A 90 -12.93 -9.99 -5.60
C GLU A 90 -13.22 -8.72 -4.78
N ASN A 91 -14.36 -8.67 -4.07
CA ASN A 91 -14.67 -7.56 -3.18
C ASN A 91 -13.68 -7.47 -2.00
N LEU A 92 -13.22 -8.61 -1.48
CA LEU A 92 -12.19 -8.64 -0.43
C LEU A 92 -10.85 -8.11 -0.94
N ILE A 93 -10.45 -8.48 -2.16
CA ILE A 93 -9.22 -7.97 -2.80
C ILE A 93 -9.29 -6.44 -2.98
N ASN A 94 -10.41 -5.93 -3.51
CA ASN A 94 -10.60 -4.49 -3.70
C ASN A 94 -10.64 -3.72 -2.38
N ALA A 95 -11.21 -4.31 -1.33
CA ALA A 95 -11.19 -3.71 0.00
C ALA A 95 -9.77 -3.63 0.58
N ASP A 96 -8.95 -4.67 0.39
CA ASP A 96 -7.55 -4.65 0.78
C ASP A 96 -6.73 -3.62 -0.04
N PHE A 97 -6.99 -3.44 -1.34
CA PHE A 97 -6.37 -2.37 -2.14
C PHE A 97 -6.72 -0.98 -1.64
N CYS A 98 -7.99 -0.73 -1.32
CA CYS A 98 -8.42 0.52 -0.72
C CYS A 98 -7.67 0.77 0.60
N VAL A 99 -7.57 -0.25 1.46
CA VAL A 99 -6.84 -0.15 2.73
C VAL A 99 -5.33 0.02 2.54
N ALA A 100 -4.73 -0.58 1.51
CA ALA A 100 -3.32 -0.37 1.18
C ALA A 100 -3.01 1.11 0.95
N SER A 101 -3.93 1.89 0.35
CA SER A 101 -3.76 3.35 0.21
C SER A 101 -3.69 4.05 1.57
N VAL A 102 -4.43 3.56 2.57
CA VAL A 102 -4.42 4.07 3.95
C VAL A 102 -3.13 3.67 4.65
N CYS A 103 -2.60 2.47 4.42
CA CYS A 103 -1.28 2.04 4.90
C CYS A 103 -0.17 2.96 4.35
N VAL A 104 -0.24 3.33 3.07
CA VAL A 104 0.68 4.31 2.45
C VAL A 104 0.59 5.67 3.15
N ALA A 105 -0.63 6.19 3.35
CA ALA A 105 -0.83 7.45 4.05
C ALA A 105 -0.37 7.41 5.53
N PHE A 106 -0.58 6.27 6.21
CA PHE A 106 -0.14 6.06 7.57
C PHE A 106 1.38 6.21 7.70
N GLY A 107 2.16 5.75 6.71
CA GLY A 107 3.61 5.95 6.67
C GLY A 107 4.02 7.43 6.81
N ALA A 108 3.27 8.36 6.21
CA ALA A 108 3.56 9.80 6.29
C ALA A 108 3.28 10.40 7.68
N VAL A 109 2.29 9.87 8.41
CA VAL A 109 1.88 10.35 9.74
C VAL A 109 2.37 9.45 10.89
N LEU A 110 3.14 8.41 10.59
CA LEU A 110 3.65 7.42 11.54
C LEU A 110 4.39 8.10 12.71
N GLY A 111 4.09 7.67 13.94
CA GLY A 111 4.69 8.24 15.15
C GLY A 111 4.09 9.59 15.60
N LYS A 112 3.20 10.21 14.81
CA LYS A 112 2.68 11.57 15.05
C LYS A 112 1.19 11.63 15.37
N VAL A 113 0.46 10.52 15.23
CA VAL A 113 -1.01 10.46 15.40
C VAL A 113 -1.43 9.37 16.38
N SER A 114 -2.55 9.60 17.06
CA SER A 114 -3.19 8.63 17.96
C SER A 114 -3.98 7.58 17.16
N PRO A 115 -4.31 6.41 17.73
CA PRO A 115 -5.14 5.42 17.04
C PRO A 115 -6.54 5.94 16.71
N VAL A 116 -7.08 6.88 17.50
CA VAL A 116 -8.37 7.52 17.21
C VAL A 116 -8.27 8.43 15.99
N GLN A 117 -7.22 9.25 15.91
CA GLN A 117 -6.96 10.08 14.73
C GLN A 117 -6.78 9.23 13.48
N LEU A 118 -6.13 8.06 13.62
CA LEU A 118 -5.93 7.13 12.52
C LEU A 118 -7.25 6.53 12.03
N LEU A 119 -8.17 6.12 12.94
CA LEU A 119 -9.50 5.65 12.55
C LEU A 119 -10.32 6.73 11.82
N ILE A 120 -10.23 7.99 12.28
CA ILE A 120 -10.88 9.12 11.60
C ILE A 120 -10.28 9.31 10.20
N MET A 121 -8.96 9.27 10.08
CA MET A 121 -8.27 9.34 8.78
C MET A 121 -8.70 8.21 7.85
N THR A 122 -8.75 6.96 8.34
CA THR A 122 -9.22 5.79 7.57
C THR A 122 -10.64 5.98 7.08
N PHE A 123 -11.56 6.47 7.92
CA PHE A 123 -12.96 6.70 7.53
C PHE A 123 -13.06 7.65 6.34
N PHE A 124 -12.40 8.82 6.41
CA PHE A 124 -12.43 9.79 5.33
C PHE A 124 -11.65 9.32 4.10
N GLN A 125 -10.47 8.73 4.28
CA GLN A 125 -9.62 8.32 3.18
C GLN A 125 -10.24 7.17 2.38
N VAL A 126 -10.83 6.16 3.03
CA VAL A 126 -11.55 5.07 2.32
C VAL A 126 -12.71 5.64 1.52
N THR A 127 -13.47 6.59 2.08
CA THR A 127 -14.56 7.26 1.35
C THR A 127 -14.08 7.98 0.10
N LEU A 128 -13.00 8.77 0.23
CA LEU A 128 -12.41 9.50 -0.88
C LEU A 128 -11.73 8.59 -1.90
N PHE A 129 -11.11 7.49 -1.45
CA PHE A 129 -10.55 6.46 -2.31
C PHE A 129 -11.64 5.88 -3.19
N THR A 130 -12.76 5.42 -2.60
CA THR A 130 -13.85 4.78 -3.33
C THR A 130 -14.47 5.73 -4.37
N VAL A 131 -14.65 7.01 -4.03
CA VAL A 131 -15.14 8.01 -5.00
C VAL A 131 -14.12 8.23 -6.12
N ASN A 132 -12.84 8.35 -5.80
CA ASN A 132 -11.78 8.55 -6.79
C ASN A 132 -11.63 7.33 -7.72
N GLU A 133 -11.68 6.13 -7.16
CA GLU A 133 -11.70 4.86 -7.89
C GLU A 133 -12.87 4.79 -8.86
N PHE A 134 -14.09 5.10 -8.41
CA PHE A 134 -15.27 5.14 -9.27
C PHE A 134 -15.12 6.15 -10.41
N ILE A 135 -14.61 7.35 -10.14
CA ILE A 135 -14.37 8.36 -11.18
C ILE A 135 -13.36 7.82 -12.22
N LEU A 136 -12.21 7.29 -11.77
CA LEU A 136 -11.16 6.83 -12.67
C LEU A 136 -11.60 5.61 -13.48
N LEU A 137 -12.10 4.56 -12.82
CA LEU A 137 -12.35 3.27 -13.46
C LEU A 137 -13.69 3.22 -14.20
N ASN A 138 -14.74 3.87 -13.69
CA ASN A 138 -16.09 3.78 -14.27
C ASN A 138 -16.47 4.98 -15.13
N LEU A 139 -16.07 6.21 -14.76
CA LEU A 139 -16.45 7.41 -15.52
C LEU A 139 -15.42 7.80 -16.59
N LEU A 140 -14.13 7.64 -16.28
CA LEU A 140 -13.03 7.99 -17.19
C LEU A 140 -12.44 6.79 -17.93
N GLU A 141 -12.88 5.57 -17.60
CA GLU A 141 -12.42 4.30 -18.20
C GLU A 141 -10.89 4.11 -18.15
N VAL A 142 -10.26 4.62 -17.10
CA VAL A 142 -8.81 4.49 -16.86
C VAL A 142 -8.49 3.06 -16.45
N LYS A 143 -7.36 2.54 -16.95
CA LYS A 143 -6.79 1.26 -16.49
C LYS A 143 -5.70 1.51 -15.46
N ASP A 144 -5.80 0.86 -14.30
CA ASP A 144 -4.80 0.97 -13.23
C ASP A 144 -4.76 -0.29 -12.35
N ALA A 145 -4.54 -1.46 -12.95
CA ALA A 145 -4.68 -2.75 -12.27
C ALA A 145 -3.85 -2.89 -10.98
N GLY A 146 -2.61 -2.38 -10.97
CA GLY A 146 -1.75 -2.35 -9.79
C GLY A 146 -1.82 -1.07 -8.95
N GLY A 147 -2.71 -0.15 -9.27
CA GLY A 147 -3.01 1.03 -8.44
C GLY A 147 -1.86 2.03 -8.31
N SER A 148 -1.03 2.24 -9.33
CA SER A 148 0.00 3.30 -9.26
C SER A 148 -0.64 4.67 -9.04
N MET A 149 -1.83 4.91 -9.60
CA MET A 149 -2.60 6.14 -9.42
C MET A 149 -3.59 6.03 -8.24
N THR A 150 -4.49 5.04 -8.27
CA THR A 150 -5.60 4.93 -7.31
C THR A 150 -5.13 4.61 -5.89
N ILE A 151 -4.05 3.84 -5.73
CA ILE A 151 -3.52 3.43 -4.41
C ILE A 151 -2.33 4.28 -4.01
N HIS A 152 -1.24 4.20 -4.77
CA HIS A 152 0.05 4.73 -4.35
C HIS A 152 0.12 6.25 -4.46
N THR A 153 -0.22 6.81 -5.62
CA THR A 153 -0.24 8.28 -5.80
C THR A 153 -1.26 8.91 -4.88
N PHE A 154 -2.51 8.43 -4.88
CA PHE A 154 -3.56 8.92 -3.99
C PHE A 154 -3.15 8.83 -2.51
N GLY A 155 -2.75 7.65 -2.03
CA GLY A 155 -2.41 7.44 -0.62
C GLY A 155 -1.21 8.27 -0.17
N ALA A 156 -0.17 8.38 -1.01
CA ALA A 156 1.02 9.16 -0.69
C ALA A 156 0.69 10.67 -0.57
N TYR A 157 0.02 11.26 -1.56
CA TYR A 157 -0.30 12.69 -1.53
C TYR A 157 -1.38 13.03 -0.50
N PHE A 158 -2.32 12.12 -0.23
CA PHE A 158 -3.27 12.25 0.86
C PHE A 158 -2.52 12.31 2.22
N GLY A 159 -1.66 11.33 2.49
CA GLY A 159 -0.87 11.29 3.72
C GLY A 159 0.08 12.48 3.89
N LEU A 160 0.73 12.92 2.80
CA LEU A 160 1.57 14.11 2.78
C LEU A 160 0.78 15.38 3.11
N THR A 161 -0.43 15.52 2.56
CA THR A 161 -1.31 16.65 2.85
C THR A 161 -1.75 16.64 4.32
N VAL A 162 -2.12 15.48 4.85
CA VAL A 162 -2.50 15.33 6.27
C VAL A 162 -1.31 15.67 7.17
N THR A 163 -0.10 15.14 6.93
CA THR A 163 1.05 15.47 7.78
C THR A 163 1.49 16.92 7.66
N TRP A 164 1.26 17.57 6.52
CA TRP A 164 1.52 19.00 6.35
C TRP A 164 0.56 19.86 7.18
N ILE A 165 -0.74 19.54 7.16
CA ILE A 165 -1.74 20.21 8.01
C ILE A 165 -1.44 19.96 9.50
N LEU A 166 -1.01 18.75 9.85
CA LEU A 166 -0.64 18.36 11.22
C LEU A 166 0.79 18.74 11.61
N TYR A 167 1.42 19.70 10.90
CA TYR A 167 2.79 20.10 11.17
C TYR A 167 3.04 20.43 12.64
N ARG A 168 4.13 19.88 13.20
CA ARG A 168 4.51 20.06 14.62
C ARG A 168 5.82 20.82 14.71
N ARG A 169 5.76 22.10 15.11
CA ARG A 169 6.94 22.98 15.22
C ARG A 169 8.06 22.45 16.13
N ASN A 170 7.71 21.69 17.17
CA ASN A 170 8.67 21.17 18.15
C ASN A 170 9.03 19.68 17.94
N LEU A 171 8.79 19.13 16.74
CA LEU A 171 9.01 17.70 16.48
C LEU A 171 10.49 17.29 16.62
N GLU A 172 11.42 18.22 16.40
CA GLU A 172 12.86 18.02 16.61
C GLU A 172 13.20 17.50 18.03
N GLN A 173 12.38 17.81 19.05
CA GLN A 173 12.55 17.29 20.41
C GLN A 173 12.44 15.75 20.47
N SER A 174 11.79 15.14 19.48
CA SER A 174 11.63 13.69 19.34
C SER A 174 12.56 13.07 18.30
N LYS A 175 13.46 13.84 17.66
CA LYS A 175 14.35 13.37 16.58
C LYS A 175 15.19 12.16 16.98
N ARG A 176 15.64 12.08 18.24
CA ARG A 176 16.40 10.91 18.76
C ARG A 176 15.57 9.61 18.75
N LYS A 177 14.23 9.71 18.82
CA LYS A 177 13.32 8.56 18.77
C LYS A 177 12.91 8.19 17.35
N GLN A 178 13.14 9.08 16.37
CA GLN A 178 12.90 8.85 14.93
C GLN A 178 14.09 8.15 14.24
N SER A 179 14.75 7.23 14.95
CA SER A 179 15.85 6.42 14.39
C SER A 179 15.52 4.94 14.49
N SER A 180 16.23 4.12 13.75
CA SER A 180 16.18 2.66 13.89
C SER A 180 17.23 2.14 14.89
N ALA A 181 17.11 0.86 15.21
CA ALA A 181 18.11 0.03 15.87
C ALA A 181 18.24 -1.28 15.08
N TYR A 182 19.33 -2.02 15.26
CA TYR A 182 19.62 -3.22 14.47
C TYR A 182 18.43 -4.21 14.38
N HIS A 183 17.80 -4.52 15.51
CA HIS A 183 16.66 -5.44 15.53
C HIS A 183 15.41 -4.84 14.90
N SER A 184 15.16 -3.53 15.02
CA SER A 184 13.99 -2.90 14.38
C SER A 184 14.14 -2.86 12.87
N ASP A 185 15.36 -2.70 12.35
CA ASP A 185 15.64 -2.82 10.91
C ASP A 185 15.47 -4.25 10.39
N LEU A 186 15.86 -5.27 11.18
CA LEU A 186 15.58 -6.67 10.82
C LEU A 186 14.08 -6.96 10.79
N PHE A 187 13.29 -6.45 11.74
CA PHE A 187 11.84 -6.57 11.69
C PHE A 187 11.23 -5.83 10.49
N SER A 188 11.71 -4.64 10.17
CA SER A 188 11.29 -3.90 8.97
C SER A 188 11.56 -4.66 7.66
N MET A 189 12.68 -5.39 7.59
CA MET A 189 12.98 -6.25 6.45
C MET A 189 11.98 -7.40 6.25
N ILE A 190 11.33 -7.89 7.31
CA ILE A 190 10.22 -8.86 7.16
C ILE A 190 9.13 -8.21 6.30
N GLY A 191 8.70 -7.00 6.66
CA GLY A 191 7.70 -6.26 5.89
C GLY A 191 8.13 -6.03 4.44
N THR A 192 9.38 -5.59 4.25
CA THR A 192 9.98 -5.38 2.92
C THR A 192 9.91 -6.64 2.05
N LEU A 193 10.32 -7.79 2.58
CA LEU A 193 10.37 -9.03 1.80
C LEU A 193 8.97 -9.57 1.48
N PHE A 194 8.03 -9.49 2.42
CA PHE A 194 6.65 -9.89 2.15
C PHE A 194 5.98 -8.99 1.10
N LEU A 195 6.25 -7.67 1.13
CA LEU A 195 5.81 -6.77 0.06
C LEU A 195 6.44 -7.14 -1.28
N TRP A 196 7.76 -7.32 -1.31
CA TRP A 196 8.51 -7.61 -2.54
C TRP A 196 8.07 -8.93 -3.19
N ILE A 197 7.92 -9.99 -2.39
CA ILE A 197 7.58 -11.35 -2.88
C ILE A 197 6.16 -11.38 -3.44
N PHE A 198 5.21 -10.70 -2.80
CA PHE A 198 3.79 -10.76 -3.15
C PHE A 198 3.32 -9.66 -4.10
N TRP A 199 4.17 -8.67 -4.41
CA TRP A 199 3.82 -7.61 -5.36
C TRP A 199 3.39 -8.08 -6.76
N PRO A 200 3.99 -9.14 -7.35
CA PRO A 200 3.49 -9.70 -8.61
C PRO A 200 2.03 -10.12 -8.54
N SER A 201 1.59 -10.69 -7.42
CA SER A 201 0.17 -10.98 -7.17
C SER A 201 -0.65 -9.71 -7.00
N PHE A 202 -0.14 -8.72 -6.25
CA PHE A 202 -0.78 -7.41 -6.06
C PHE A 202 -1.09 -6.72 -7.40
N ASN A 203 -0.11 -6.60 -8.29
CA ASN A 203 -0.29 -5.92 -9.58
C ASN A 203 -1.11 -6.73 -10.62
N SER A 204 -1.41 -8.01 -10.34
CA SER A 204 -2.09 -8.90 -11.28
C SER A 204 -3.44 -9.43 -10.78
N ALA A 205 -3.81 -9.15 -9.52
CA ALA A 205 -5.01 -9.70 -8.90
C ALA A 205 -6.31 -9.25 -9.58
N MET A 206 -6.35 -8.03 -10.12
CA MET A 206 -7.53 -7.45 -10.79
C MET A 206 -7.39 -7.33 -12.31
N SER A 207 -6.29 -7.84 -12.87
CA SER A 207 -6.16 -7.98 -14.31
C SER A 207 -7.10 -9.07 -14.81
N TYR A 208 -7.71 -8.85 -15.98
CA TYR A 208 -8.51 -9.88 -16.64
C TYR A 208 -7.72 -11.19 -16.80
N HIS A 209 -8.36 -12.31 -16.45
CA HIS A 209 -7.72 -13.63 -16.44
C HIS A 209 -7.09 -13.99 -17.79
N GLY A 210 -5.97 -14.69 -17.72
CA GLY A 210 -5.21 -15.15 -18.88
C GLY A 210 -3.94 -14.33 -19.09
N ASP A 211 -3.77 -13.80 -20.30
CA ASP A 211 -2.51 -13.21 -20.74
C ASP A 211 -2.13 -11.91 -20.00
N ALA A 212 -3.12 -11.06 -19.69
CA ALA A 212 -2.88 -9.80 -18.96
C ALA A 212 -2.39 -10.03 -17.53
N GLN A 213 -3.05 -10.93 -16.80
CA GLN A 213 -2.65 -11.32 -15.45
C GLN A 213 -1.24 -11.93 -15.41
N HIS A 214 -0.93 -12.85 -16.31
CA HIS A 214 0.39 -13.47 -16.39
C HIS A 214 1.50 -12.43 -16.69
N ARG A 215 1.25 -11.54 -17.66
CA ARG A 215 2.17 -10.47 -18.01
C ARG A 215 2.37 -9.47 -16.88
N ALA A 216 1.32 -9.12 -16.15
CA ALA A 216 1.39 -8.21 -15.01
C ALA A 216 2.32 -8.77 -13.91
N ALA A 217 2.20 -10.06 -13.60
CA ALA A 217 3.09 -10.71 -12.64
C ALA A 217 4.56 -10.69 -13.11
N LEU A 218 4.82 -11.08 -14.36
CA LEU A 218 6.18 -11.11 -14.93
C LEU A 218 6.82 -9.72 -15.00
N ASN A 219 6.10 -8.71 -15.50
CA ASN A 219 6.59 -7.35 -15.58
C ASN A 219 6.90 -6.78 -14.19
N THR A 220 6.05 -7.06 -13.21
CA THR A 220 6.26 -6.62 -11.82
C THR A 220 7.50 -7.26 -11.23
N TYR A 221 7.67 -8.58 -11.41
CA TYR A 221 8.85 -9.32 -10.95
C TYR A 221 10.15 -8.74 -11.53
N CYS A 222 10.20 -8.55 -12.86
CA CYS A 222 11.37 -7.97 -13.53
C CYS A 222 11.67 -6.55 -13.02
N SER A 223 10.65 -5.70 -12.89
CA SER A 223 10.82 -4.33 -12.40
C SER A 223 11.37 -4.28 -10.98
N LEU A 224 10.82 -5.10 -10.07
CA LEU A 224 11.30 -5.20 -8.69
C LEU A 224 12.75 -5.67 -8.61
N ALA A 225 13.13 -6.66 -9.41
CA ALA A 225 14.52 -7.14 -9.46
C ALA A 225 15.48 -6.00 -9.89
N ALA A 226 15.13 -5.23 -10.93
CA ALA A 226 15.92 -4.09 -11.36
C ALA A 226 15.97 -2.94 -10.31
N SER A 227 14.85 -2.69 -9.63
CA SER A 227 14.74 -1.69 -8.55
C SER A 227 15.67 -2.02 -7.38
N VAL A 228 15.84 -3.30 -7.05
CA VAL A 228 16.78 -3.73 -5.99
C VAL A 228 18.22 -3.38 -6.36
N LEU A 229 18.68 -3.80 -7.54
CA LEU A 229 20.07 -3.58 -7.98
C LEU A 229 20.42 -2.09 -8.01
N THR A 230 19.54 -1.28 -8.58
CA THR A 230 19.74 0.16 -8.69
C THR A 230 19.67 0.86 -7.33
N SER A 231 18.74 0.48 -6.44
CA SER A 231 18.66 1.07 -5.10
C SER A 231 19.90 0.75 -4.25
N VAL A 232 20.40 -0.48 -4.30
CA VAL A 232 21.62 -0.89 -3.61
C VAL A 232 22.84 -0.13 -4.15
N ALA A 233 22.97 -0.06 -5.48
CA ALA A 233 24.07 0.65 -6.13
C ALA A 233 24.06 2.14 -5.75
N MET A 234 22.89 2.79 -5.83
CA MET A 234 22.74 4.20 -5.46
C MET A 234 22.95 4.44 -3.97
N SER A 235 22.48 3.54 -3.10
CA SER A 235 22.71 3.65 -1.65
C SER A 235 24.20 3.64 -1.33
N SER A 236 24.99 2.81 -2.00
CA SER A 236 26.45 2.77 -1.83
C SER A 236 27.11 4.00 -2.42
N ALA A 237 26.76 4.37 -3.67
CA ALA A 237 27.37 5.48 -4.40
C ALA A 237 27.18 6.84 -3.71
N LEU A 238 26.03 7.06 -3.06
CA LEU A 238 25.73 8.31 -2.35
C LEU A 238 26.35 8.35 -0.94
N ASN A 239 26.83 7.22 -0.44
CA ASN A 239 27.49 7.15 0.86
C ASN A 239 29.01 7.38 0.71
N LYS A 240 29.57 8.33 1.47
CA LYS A 240 31.01 8.67 1.42
C LYS A 240 31.97 7.49 1.65
N LYS A 241 31.50 6.41 2.28
CA LYS A 241 32.29 5.20 2.57
C LYS A 241 31.81 3.96 1.78
N GLY A 242 30.92 4.13 0.81
CA GLY A 242 30.34 3.01 0.05
C GLY A 242 29.45 2.08 0.89
N LYS A 243 28.98 2.54 2.06
CA LYS A 243 28.11 1.74 2.94
C LYS A 243 26.65 1.82 2.51
N LEU A 244 25.92 0.74 2.74
CA LEU A 244 24.47 0.69 2.51
C LEU A 244 23.71 1.29 3.68
N ASP A 245 22.57 1.93 3.38
CA ASP A 245 21.60 2.41 4.36
C ASP A 245 20.35 1.54 4.30
N MET A 246 19.94 1.00 5.46
CA MET A 246 18.79 0.10 5.54
C MET A 246 17.47 0.78 5.16
N VAL A 247 17.35 2.10 5.30
CA VAL A 247 16.13 2.82 4.86
C VAL A 247 15.95 2.68 3.34
N HIS A 248 17.04 2.77 2.57
CA HIS A 248 16.99 2.57 1.12
C HIS A 248 16.65 1.12 0.77
N ILE A 249 17.26 0.16 1.47
CA ILE A 249 17.03 -1.27 1.21
C ILE A 249 15.60 -1.69 1.54
N GLN A 250 15.02 -1.16 2.63
CA GLN A 250 13.67 -1.47 3.06
C GLN A 250 12.58 -0.85 2.16
N ASN A 251 12.86 0.31 1.54
CA ASN A 251 11.82 1.09 0.86
C ASN A 251 12.07 1.27 -0.65
N ALA A 252 13.26 1.72 -1.06
CA ALA A 252 13.52 2.05 -2.46
C ALA A 252 13.54 0.80 -3.37
N THR A 253 13.86 -0.36 -2.81
CA THR A 253 13.81 -1.65 -3.51
C THR A 253 12.40 -2.03 -3.98
N LEU A 254 11.37 -1.46 -3.34
CA LEU A 254 9.95 -1.69 -3.66
C LEU A 254 9.41 -0.73 -4.73
N ALA A 255 10.15 0.34 -5.05
CA ALA A 255 9.68 1.41 -5.93
C ALA A 255 9.34 0.92 -7.36
N GLY A 256 10.06 -0.09 -7.87
CA GLY A 256 9.73 -0.72 -9.15
C GLY A 256 8.32 -1.32 -9.19
N GLY A 257 7.88 -1.97 -8.11
CA GLY A 257 6.53 -2.53 -7.99
C GLY A 257 5.43 -1.47 -8.10
N VAL A 258 5.65 -0.33 -7.43
CA VAL A 258 4.77 0.86 -7.54
C VAL A 258 4.80 1.43 -8.95
N GLY A 259 6.00 1.60 -9.53
CA GLY A 259 6.20 2.29 -10.81
C GLY A 259 5.56 1.58 -11.99
N VAL A 260 5.49 0.24 -11.97
CA VAL A 260 4.85 -0.53 -13.05
C VAL A 260 3.38 -0.84 -12.81
N GLY A 261 2.79 -0.54 -11.64
CA GLY A 261 1.43 -0.96 -11.27
C GLY A 261 0.37 -0.75 -12.37
N THR A 262 0.28 0.45 -12.95
CA THR A 262 -0.62 0.72 -14.07
C THR A 262 -0.25 -0.05 -15.35
N ALA A 263 1.03 -0.02 -15.72
CA ALA A 263 1.49 -0.50 -17.01
C ALA A 263 1.83 -2.01 -17.02
N ALA A 264 1.81 -2.68 -15.87
CA ALA A 264 2.24 -4.07 -15.70
C ALA A 264 1.44 -5.01 -16.60
N GLU A 265 0.12 -4.81 -16.69
CA GLU A 265 -0.76 -5.60 -17.56
C GLU A 265 -0.72 -5.15 -19.03
N MET A 266 -0.05 -4.04 -19.34
CA MET A 266 0.10 -3.50 -20.69
C MET A 266 1.33 -4.08 -21.39
N MET A 267 1.45 -3.87 -22.70
CA MET A 267 2.52 -4.44 -23.53
C MET A 267 3.85 -3.66 -23.41
N LEU A 268 4.48 -3.71 -22.23
CA LEU A 268 5.79 -3.07 -21.97
C LEU A 268 7.00 -3.79 -22.61
N MET A 269 6.85 -5.08 -22.95
CA MET A 269 7.95 -6.05 -23.10
C MET A 269 8.84 -6.17 -21.83
N PRO A 270 9.48 -7.32 -21.55
CA PRO A 270 10.24 -7.49 -20.30
C PRO A 270 11.40 -6.50 -20.10
N TYR A 271 12.02 -5.98 -21.16
CA TYR A 271 13.07 -4.98 -21.01
C TYR A 271 12.51 -3.62 -20.54
N GLY A 272 11.28 -3.27 -20.93
CA GLY A 272 10.62 -2.04 -20.51
C GLY A 272 10.39 -2.03 -19.00
N SER A 273 9.98 -3.16 -18.42
CA SER A 273 9.79 -3.27 -16.97
C SER A 273 11.11 -3.18 -16.19
N LEU A 274 12.22 -3.73 -16.72
CA LEU A 274 13.56 -3.56 -16.16
C LEU A 274 14.01 -2.08 -16.16
N ILE A 275 13.72 -1.34 -17.24
CA ILE A 275 14.02 0.09 -17.34
C ILE A 275 13.23 0.88 -16.28
N VAL A 276 11.91 0.66 -16.20
CA VAL A 276 11.06 1.33 -15.20
C VAL A 276 11.57 1.04 -13.79
N GLY A 277 11.85 -0.24 -13.48
CA GLY A 277 12.36 -0.63 -12.17
C GLY A 277 13.69 0.04 -11.81
N SER A 278 14.61 0.10 -12.78
CA SER A 278 15.90 0.77 -12.61
C SER A 278 15.76 2.27 -12.32
N ILE A 279 14.87 2.94 -13.06
CA ILE A 279 14.58 4.38 -12.89
C ILE A 279 13.92 4.63 -11.53
N CYS A 280 12.94 3.82 -11.15
CA CYS A 280 12.23 3.95 -9.87
C CYS A 280 13.16 3.73 -8.67
N GLY A 281 14.00 2.68 -8.68
CA GLY A 281 14.98 2.44 -7.61
C GLY A 281 16.01 3.56 -7.49
N PHE A 282 16.48 4.08 -8.63
CA PHE A 282 17.36 5.24 -8.69
C PHE A 282 16.73 6.50 -8.06
N PHE A 283 15.55 6.91 -8.54
CA PHE A 283 14.91 8.13 -8.06
C PHE A 283 14.36 8.01 -6.64
N SER A 284 13.87 6.84 -6.24
CA SER A 284 13.44 6.62 -4.85
C SER A 284 14.61 6.78 -3.88
N THR A 285 15.79 6.26 -4.22
CA THR A 285 16.99 6.41 -3.39
C THR A 285 17.46 7.86 -3.32
N LEU A 286 17.45 8.58 -4.46
CA LEU A 286 17.73 10.03 -4.47
C LEU A 286 16.71 10.82 -3.63
N GLY A 287 15.44 10.43 -3.67
CA GLY A 287 14.37 11.03 -2.88
C GLY A 287 14.66 10.95 -1.38
N PHE A 288 15.07 9.78 -0.89
CA PHE A 288 15.47 9.61 0.52
C PHE A 288 16.66 10.48 0.90
N VAL A 289 17.66 10.61 0.01
CA VAL A 289 18.91 11.34 0.33
C VAL A 289 18.77 12.86 0.18
N TYR A 290 17.99 13.35 -0.78
CA TYR A 290 17.99 14.78 -1.13
C TYR A 290 16.65 15.48 -0.96
N ILE A 291 15.53 14.79 -1.13
CA ILE A 291 14.19 15.39 -1.04
C ILE A 291 13.66 15.30 0.39
N MET A 292 13.91 14.17 1.07
CA MET A 292 13.45 13.95 2.45
C MET A 292 14.28 14.71 3.50
N VAL A 293 15.40 15.31 3.12
CA VAL A 293 16.32 15.96 4.06
C VAL A 293 15.84 17.37 4.43
N ALA A 294 15.55 17.51 5.73
CA ALA A 294 15.39 18.72 6.53
C ALA A 294 13.99 19.39 6.49
N SER A 295 13.34 19.41 7.65
CA SER A 295 12.31 20.35 8.13
C SER A 295 10.81 20.19 7.79
N TRP A 296 10.40 19.33 6.84
CA TRP A 296 8.97 19.24 6.47
C TRP A 296 8.25 17.92 6.79
N VAL A 297 8.98 16.81 6.88
CA VAL A 297 8.39 15.48 7.15
C VAL A 297 8.92 14.85 8.46
N LEU A 298 9.98 15.44 9.03
CA LEU A 298 10.67 15.00 10.24
C LEU A 298 10.49 15.96 11.41
#